data_AF-A0A3M1DZ99-F1
#
_entry.id   AF-A0A3M1DZ99-F1
#
_cell.length_a   1.000
_cell.length_b   1.000
_cell.length_c   1.000
_cell.angle_alpha   90.00
_cell.angle_beta   90.00
_cell.angle_gamma   90.00
#
_symmetry.space_group_name_H-M   'P 1'
#
loop_
_entity.id
_entity.type
_entity.pdbx_description
1 polymer ?
#
loop_
_entity_poly.entity_id
_entity_poly.type
_entity_poly.pdbx_seq_one_letter_code
_entity_poly.pdbx_strand_id
1 'polypeptide(L)'
;MTATLPNADRSTPDRKNVSIRELLTRLEALFDQAADARFDAALTERIRTELQALHVALRRSRAARRIGGVTELQPLPPEYADERQRLDEEYPRFLGMVDRLVRASHTVCDQALEDHDVFMLRGRELIASLRRHEAEEDRLFFLSAWQDTGGESG
;
A
#
# COMPACT_ATOMS: atom_id res chain seq x y z
N MET A 1 -4.94 26.21 -45.28
CA MET A 1 -3.96 25.12 -45.45
C MET A 1 -3.65 24.59 -44.07
N THR A 2 -4.37 23.55 -43.65
CA THR A 2 -4.42 23.05 -42.28
C THR A 2 -3.29 22.04 -42.04
N ALA A 3 -2.58 22.23 -40.94
CA ALA A 3 -1.42 21.44 -40.51
C ALA A 3 -1.81 19.99 -40.19
N THR A 4 -0.97 19.04 -40.61
CA THR A 4 -1.01 17.64 -40.14
C THR A 4 0.13 17.45 -39.14
N LEU A 5 -0.21 17.21 -37.87
CA LEU A 5 0.74 16.74 -36.86
C LEU A 5 0.69 15.20 -36.82
N PRO A 6 1.84 14.50 -36.75
CA PRO A 6 1.86 13.05 -36.65
C PRO A 6 1.41 12.57 -35.26
N ASN A 7 0.54 11.57 -35.30
CA ASN A 7 0.00 10.84 -34.15
C ASN A 7 1.14 10.26 -33.30
N ALA A 8 1.25 10.70 -32.06
CA ALA A 8 2.10 10.05 -31.08
C ALA A 8 1.42 8.76 -30.61
N ASP A 9 1.84 7.64 -31.20
CA ASP A 9 1.59 6.31 -30.64
C ASP A 9 2.37 6.20 -29.32
N ARG A 10 1.74 6.68 -28.24
CA ARG A 10 2.16 6.40 -26.86
C ARG A 10 1.45 5.14 -26.40
N SER A 11 1.83 4.01 -26.99
CA SER A 11 1.71 2.71 -26.35
C SER A 11 2.55 2.73 -25.07
N THR A 12 1.96 3.31 -24.02
CA THR A 12 2.50 3.28 -22.67
C THR A 12 2.35 1.83 -22.22
N PRO A 13 3.42 1.12 -21.86
CA PRO A 13 3.29 -0.25 -21.40
C PRO A 13 2.33 -0.25 -20.21
N ASP A 14 1.31 -1.09 -20.31
CA ASP A 14 0.28 -1.33 -19.32
C ASP A 14 0.91 -1.45 -17.92
N ARG A 15 0.96 -0.33 -17.18
CA ARG A 15 1.40 -0.31 -15.79
C ARG A 15 0.29 -1.01 -15.03
N LYS A 16 0.34 -2.35 -15.01
CA LYS A 16 -0.53 -3.18 -14.17
C LYS A 16 -0.66 -2.49 -12.82
N ASN A 17 -1.88 -2.11 -12.46
CA ASN A 17 -2.16 -1.56 -11.14
C ASN A 17 -1.95 -2.67 -10.13
N VAL A 18 -0.72 -2.80 -9.62
CA VAL A 18 -0.38 -3.77 -8.58
C VAL A 18 -1.13 -3.36 -7.30
N SER A 19 -1.83 -4.32 -6.71
CA SER A 19 -2.59 -4.10 -5.47
C SER A 19 -1.66 -3.91 -4.26
N ILE A 20 -2.15 -3.25 -3.21
CA ILE A 20 -1.39 -3.10 -1.95
C ILE A 20 -1.02 -4.48 -1.40
N ARG A 21 -1.99 -5.38 -1.29
CA ARG A 21 -1.81 -6.79 -0.90
C ARG A 21 -0.69 -7.53 -1.65
N GLU A 22 -0.60 -7.38 -2.97
CA GLU A 22 0.48 -7.97 -3.77
C GLU A 22 1.84 -7.38 -3.42
N LEU A 23 1.93 -6.06 -3.26
CA LEU A 23 3.17 -5.38 -2.88
C LEU A 23 3.63 -5.79 -1.48
N LEU A 24 2.70 -5.93 -0.52
CA LEU A 24 3.01 -6.41 0.83
C LEU A 24 3.57 -7.82 0.81
N THR A 25 3.00 -8.70 -0.02
CA THR A 25 3.48 -10.09 -0.17
C THR A 25 4.89 -10.14 -0.76
N ARG A 26 5.18 -9.29 -1.76
CA ARG A 26 6.53 -9.20 -2.34
C ARG A 26 7.54 -8.61 -1.36
N LEU A 27 7.17 -7.56 -0.63
CA LEU A 27 8.02 -6.96 0.40
C LEU A 27 8.36 -7.96 1.51
N GLU A 28 7.37 -8.72 1.98
CA GLU A 28 7.57 -9.76 2.99
C GLU A 28 8.59 -10.80 2.53
N ALA A 29 8.45 -11.31 1.30
CA ALA A 29 9.42 -12.25 0.73
C ALA A 29 10.84 -11.66 0.60
N LEU A 30 10.96 -10.37 0.27
CA LEU A 30 12.26 -9.69 0.21
C LEU A 30 12.88 -9.52 1.61
N PHE A 31 12.06 -9.23 2.62
CA PHE A 31 12.52 -9.15 4.00
C PHE A 31 12.88 -10.52 4.59
N ASP A 32 12.19 -11.59 4.21
CA ASP A 32 12.60 -12.95 4.59
C ASP A 32 13.92 -13.33 3.92
N GLN A 33 14.08 -13.02 2.62
CA GLN A 33 15.36 -13.20 1.92
C GLN A 33 16.50 -12.41 2.57
N ALA A 34 16.23 -11.21 3.07
CA ALA A 34 17.20 -10.36 3.76
C ALA A 34 17.59 -10.88 5.15
N ALA A 35 16.73 -11.67 5.80
CA ALA A 35 17.05 -12.29 7.08
C ALA A 35 17.96 -13.53 6.90
N ASP A 36 17.77 -14.27 5.80
CA ASP A 36 18.50 -15.51 5.51
C ASP A 36 19.83 -15.28 4.75
N ALA A 37 19.97 -14.14 4.08
CA ALA A 37 21.13 -13.80 3.26
C ALA A 37 21.82 -12.52 3.74
N ARG A 38 23.03 -12.26 3.20
CA ARG A 38 23.70 -10.99 3.43
C ARG A 38 22.88 -9.86 2.80
N PHE A 39 22.56 -8.85 3.58
CA PHE A 39 21.97 -7.61 3.09
C PHE A 39 22.94 -6.96 2.08
N ASP A 40 22.56 -6.96 0.80
CA ASP A 40 23.38 -6.43 -0.29
C ASP A 40 22.65 -5.32 -1.06
N ALA A 41 23.40 -4.62 -1.91
CA ALA A 41 22.88 -3.50 -2.69
C ALA A 41 21.75 -3.91 -3.64
N ALA A 42 21.79 -5.12 -4.19
CA ALA A 42 20.78 -5.60 -5.13
C ALA A 42 19.45 -5.89 -4.43
N LEU A 43 19.49 -6.54 -3.27
CA LEU A 43 18.33 -6.81 -2.45
C LEU A 43 17.71 -5.51 -1.90
N THR A 44 18.55 -4.58 -1.45
CA THR A 44 18.12 -3.27 -0.96
C THR A 44 17.41 -2.47 -2.05
N GLU A 45 17.94 -2.51 -3.28
CA GLU A 45 17.31 -1.85 -4.43
C GLU A 45 15.94 -2.43 -4.76
N ARG A 46 15.78 -3.76 -4.65
CA ARG A 46 14.48 -4.43 -4.83
C ARG A 46 13.49 -4.02 -3.74
N ILE A 47 13.91 -4.01 -2.47
CA ILE A 47 13.07 -3.55 -1.35
C ILE A 47 12.63 -2.10 -1.59
N ARG A 48 13.57 -1.23 -1.98
CA ARG A 48 13.29 0.19 -2.28
C ARG A 48 12.26 0.35 -3.39
N THR A 49 12.40 -0.43 -4.47
CA THR A 49 11.47 -0.41 -5.60
C THR A 49 10.06 -0.77 -5.17
N GLU A 50 9.90 -1.85 -4.39
CA GLU A 50 8.60 -2.28 -3.89
C GLU A 50 8.01 -1.29 -2.87
N LEU A 51 8.83 -0.67 -2.01
CA LEU A 51 8.39 0.40 -1.11
C LEU A 51 7.88 1.64 -1.87
N GLN A 52 8.56 2.04 -2.94
CA GLN A 52 8.12 3.16 -3.79
C GLN A 52 6.80 2.84 -4.51
N ALA A 53 6.66 1.61 -5.00
CA ALA A 53 5.40 1.14 -5.58
C ALA A 53 4.26 1.15 -4.54
N LEU A 54 4.53 0.70 -3.31
CA LEU A 54 3.59 0.74 -2.20
C LEU A 54 3.18 2.17 -1.86
N HIS A 55 4.12 3.11 -1.81
CA HIS A 55 3.83 4.52 -1.59
C HIS A 55 2.83 5.07 -2.62
N VAL A 56 3.05 4.77 -3.90
CA VAL A 56 2.15 5.20 -4.99
C VAL A 56 0.76 4.55 -4.84
N ALA A 57 0.71 3.25 -4.53
CA ALA A 57 -0.54 2.52 -4.34
C ALA A 57 -1.37 3.08 -3.17
N LEU A 58 -0.73 3.36 -2.02
CA LEU A 58 -1.39 3.97 -0.85
C LEU A 58 -1.95 5.35 -1.15
N ARG A 59 -1.19 6.21 -1.87
CA ARG A 59 -1.68 7.54 -2.27
C ARG A 59 -2.90 7.44 -3.18
N ARG A 60 -2.90 6.47 -4.09
CA ARG A 60 -4.02 6.23 -5.00
C ARG A 60 -5.25 5.73 -4.28
N SER A 61 -5.10 4.74 -3.39
CA SER A 61 -6.20 4.23 -2.55
C SER A 61 -6.85 5.37 -1.75
N ARG A 62 -6.03 6.19 -1.09
CA ARG A 62 -6.51 7.37 -0.34
C ARG A 62 -7.21 8.41 -1.23
N ALA A 63 -6.68 8.66 -2.43
CA ALA A 63 -7.28 9.61 -3.37
C ALA A 63 -8.64 9.12 -3.89
N ALA A 64 -8.75 7.84 -4.24
CA ALA A 64 -10.00 7.22 -4.68
C ALA A 64 -11.10 7.36 -3.62
N ARG A 65 -10.75 7.14 -2.34
CA ARG A 65 -11.64 7.33 -1.20
C ARG A 65 -12.11 8.77 -1.01
N ARG A 66 -11.20 9.75 -1.17
CA ARG A 66 -11.54 11.18 -1.03
C ARG A 66 -12.40 11.74 -2.15
N ILE A 67 -12.21 11.24 -3.37
CA ILE A 67 -12.93 11.73 -4.56
C ILE A 67 -14.31 11.04 -4.67
N GLY A 68 -14.64 10.10 -3.76
CA GLY A 68 -15.90 9.34 -3.80
C GLY A 68 -15.94 8.31 -4.93
N GLY A 69 -14.79 7.99 -5.53
CA GLY A 69 -14.70 7.11 -6.69
C GLY A 69 -14.50 5.65 -6.28
N VAL A 70 -15.57 5.01 -5.80
CA VAL A 70 -15.99 3.60 -5.95
C VAL A 70 -17.32 3.49 -5.16
N THR A 71 -18.47 3.71 -5.80
CA THR A 71 -19.42 2.70 -6.33
C THR A 71 -20.33 2.08 -5.24
N GLU A 72 -21.62 2.43 -5.29
CA GLU A 72 -22.80 1.61 -4.96
C GLU A 72 -22.74 0.72 -3.71
N LEU A 73 -22.33 1.25 -2.57
CA LEU A 73 -22.59 0.63 -1.28
C LEU A 73 -23.38 1.59 -0.40
N GLN A 74 -24.33 1.05 0.37
CA GLN A 74 -24.97 1.81 1.43
C GLN A 74 -23.91 2.47 2.31
N PRO A 75 -24.16 3.72 2.77
CA PRO A 75 -23.29 4.35 3.75
C PRO A 75 -23.14 3.42 4.96
N LEU A 76 -21.91 3.28 5.45
CA LEU A 76 -21.62 2.54 6.67
C LEU A 76 -22.54 3.01 7.81
N PRO A 77 -23.06 2.08 8.63
CA PRO A 77 -23.85 2.45 9.79
C PRO A 77 -23.13 3.46 10.70
N PRO A 78 -23.86 4.41 11.31
CA PRO A 78 -23.26 5.46 12.14
C PRO A 78 -22.37 4.93 13.26
N GLU A 79 -22.67 3.75 13.81
CA GLU A 79 -21.86 3.10 14.85
C GLU A 79 -20.44 2.73 14.39
N TYR A 80 -20.17 2.67 13.08
CA TYR A 80 -18.85 2.41 12.51
C TYR A 80 -18.16 3.67 11.97
N ALA A 81 -18.76 4.85 12.16
CA ALA A 81 -18.20 6.12 11.67
C ALA A 81 -16.82 6.41 12.28
N ASP A 82 -16.66 6.19 13.60
CA ASP A 82 -15.40 6.39 14.31
C ASP A 82 -14.31 5.43 13.80
N GLU A 83 -14.68 4.17 13.51
CA GLU A 83 -13.75 3.18 12.98
C GLU A 83 -13.30 3.53 11.56
N ARG A 84 -14.23 3.99 10.71
CA ARG A 84 -13.94 4.47 9.36
C ARG A 84 -13.02 5.68 9.40
N GLN A 85 -13.30 6.65 10.29
CA GLN A 85 -12.45 7.82 10.47
C GLN A 85 -11.05 7.43 10.94
N ARG A 86 -10.93 6.54 11.93
CA ARG A 86 -9.63 6.04 12.40
C ARG A 86 -8.81 5.44 11.25
N LEU A 87 -9.42 4.61 10.40
CA LEU A 87 -8.73 4.02 9.25
C LEU A 87 -8.24 5.10 8.28
N ASP A 88 -9.06 6.10 7.97
CA ASP A 88 -8.66 7.21 7.08
C ASP A 88 -7.48 8.03 7.67
N GLU A 89 -7.38 8.12 9.00
CA GLU A 89 -6.28 8.76 9.74
C GLU A 89 -4.99 7.94 9.79
N GLU A 90 -5.04 6.62 9.51
CA GLU A 90 -3.86 5.76 9.47
C GLU A 90 -3.04 5.95 8.17
N TYR A 91 -3.69 6.29 7.04
CA TYR A 91 -3.01 6.47 5.75
C TYR A 91 -1.81 7.45 5.79
N PRO A 92 -1.92 8.67 6.36
CA PRO A 92 -0.77 9.55 6.52
C PRO A 92 0.40 8.90 7.28
N ARG A 93 0.10 8.07 8.29
CA ARG A 93 1.11 7.40 9.11
C ARG A 93 1.85 6.36 8.27
N PHE A 94 1.14 5.56 7.48
CA PHE A 94 1.74 4.60 6.56
C PHE A 94 2.61 5.27 5.50
N LEU A 95 2.14 6.36 4.89
CA LEU A 95 2.95 7.12 3.93
C LEU A 95 4.25 7.61 4.56
N GLY A 96 4.19 8.15 5.79
CA GLY A 96 5.37 8.57 6.53
C GLY A 96 6.32 7.43 6.92
N MET A 97 5.80 6.25 7.22
CA MET A 97 6.61 5.04 7.46
C MET A 97 7.32 4.58 6.19
N VAL A 98 6.60 4.50 5.07
CA VAL A 98 7.18 4.12 3.77
C VAL A 98 8.27 5.11 3.36
N ASP A 99 8.02 6.42 3.47
CA ASP A 99 9.02 7.45 3.16
C ASP A 99 10.30 7.32 3.99
N ARG A 100 10.16 6.99 5.28
CA ARG A 100 11.31 6.76 6.17
C ARG A 100 12.10 5.52 5.75
N LEU A 101 11.42 4.44 5.39
CA LEU A 101 12.07 3.22 4.90
C LEU A 101 12.76 3.46 3.54
N VAL A 102 12.12 4.16 2.61
CA VAL A 102 12.76 4.53 1.33
C VAL A 102 14.03 5.33 1.57
N ARG A 103 14.01 6.32 2.49
CA ARG A 103 15.23 7.07 2.85
C ARG A 103 16.29 6.19 3.50
N ALA A 104 15.92 5.35 4.46
CA ALA A 104 16.86 4.47 5.15
C ALA A 104 17.52 3.46 4.18
N SER A 105 16.79 3.00 3.16
CA SER A 105 17.33 2.08 2.15
C SER A 105 18.54 2.62 1.36
N HIS A 106 18.75 3.94 1.35
CA HIS A 106 19.91 4.55 0.67
C HIS A 106 21.23 4.36 1.42
N THR A 107 21.19 4.17 2.74
CA THR A 107 22.39 4.13 3.58
C THR A 107 22.59 2.79 4.25
N VAL A 108 21.53 1.98 4.35
CA VAL A 108 21.54 0.75 5.14
C VAL A 108 22.64 -0.23 4.69
N CYS A 109 22.95 -0.37 3.39
CA CYS A 109 23.99 -1.30 2.92
C CYS A 109 25.40 -1.02 3.46
N ASP A 110 25.68 0.24 3.78
CA ASP A 110 27.00 0.71 4.20
C ASP A 110 27.10 0.88 5.73
N GLN A 111 26.04 0.51 6.45
CA GLN A 111 25.88 0.73 7.88
C GLN A 111 26.18 -0.52 8.71
N ALA A 112 26.11 -0.36 10.04
CA ALA A 112 26.32 -1.47 10.96
C ALA A 112 25.15 -2.47 10.90
N LEU A 113 25.37 -3.71 11.35
CA LEU A 113 24.33 -4.74 11.41
C LEU A 113 23.11 -4.30 12.24
N GLU A 114 23.31 -3.50 13.29
CA GLU A 114 22.21 -2.96 14.10
C GLU A 114 21.26 -2.07 13.27
N ASP A 115 21.80 -1.29 12.33
CA ASP A 115 20.99 -0.46 11.43
C ASP A 115 20.20 -1.32 10.44
N HIS A 116 20.76 -2.45 10.01
CA HIS A 116 20.02 -3.45 9.23
C HIS A 116 18.85 -4.01 10.04
N ASP A 117 19.09 -4.45 11.27
CA ASP A 117 18.04 -5.03 12.13
C ASP A 117 16.91 -4.03 12.39
N VAL A 118 17.24 -2.76 12.62
CA VAL A 118 16.25 -1.69 12.76
C VAL A 118 15.47 -1.49 11.45
N PHE A 119 16.14 -1.44 10.30
CA PHE A 119 15.48 -1.33 9.00
C PHE A 119 14.50 -2.49 8.75
N MET A 120 14.95 -3.72 9.03
CA MET A 120 14.16 -4.95 8.91
C MET A 120 12.93 -4.93 9.83
N LEU A 121 13.12 -4.57 11.10
CA LEU A 121 12.03 -4.47 12.07
C LEU A 121 10.98 -3.47 11.62
N ARG A 122 11.39 -2.26 11.21
CA ARG A 122 10.46 -1.22 10.73
C ARG A 122 9.72 -1.63 9.45
N GLY A 123 10.39 -2.37 8.57
CA GLY A 123 9.78 -2.96 7.38
C GLY A 123 8.66 -3.95 7.73
N ARG A 124 8.93 -4.86 8.67
CA ARG A 124 7.95 -5.85 9.15
C ARG A 124 6.79 -5.19 9.91
N GLU A 125 7.05 -4.19 10.74
CA GLU A 125 6.02 -3.39 11.42
C GLU A 125 5.07 -2.71 10.43
N LEU A 126 5.61 -2.13 9.35
CA LEU A 126 4.81 -1.54 8.28
C LEU A 126 3.89 -2.58 7.63
N ILE A 127 4.43 -3.74 7.26
CA ILE A 127 3.66 -4.82 6.61
C ILE A 127 2.54 -5.29 7.52
N ALA A 128 2.85 -5.61 8.78
CA ALA A 128 1.86 -6.07 9.74
C ALA A 128 0.75 -5.03 9.96
N SER A 129 1.13 -3.76 10.09
CA SER A 129 0.16 -2.67 10.29
C SER A 129 -0.76 -2.47 9.08
N LEU A 130 -0.21 -2.56 7.87
CA LEU A 130 -0.99 -2.44 6.64
C LEU A 130 -1.88 -3.65 6.39
N ARG A 131 -1.44 -4.88 6.70
CA ARG A 131 -2.28 -6.08 6.61
C ARG A 131 -3.47 -6.00 7.57
N ARG A 132 -3.24 -5.55 8.81
CA ARG A 132 -4.32 -5.31 9.78
C ARG A 132 -5.30 -4.27 9.24
N HIS A 133 -4.78 -3.18 8.70
CA HIS A 133 -5.58 -2.12 8.10
C HIS A 133 -6.45 -2.62 6.94
N GLU A 134 -5.87 -3.35 5.97
CA GLU A 134 -6.63 -3.96 4.86
C GLU A 134 -7.72 -4.91 5.37
N ALA A 135 -7.44 -5.72 6.39
CA ALA A 135 -8.45 -6.63 6.97
C ALA A 135 -9.61 -5.87 7.66
N GLU A 136 -9.31 -4.76 8.33
CA GLU A 136 -10.33 -3.90 8.93
C GLU A 136 -11.16 -3.17 7.88
N GLU A 137 -10.54 -2.72 6.79
CA GLU A 137 -11.24 -2.14 5.64
C GLU A 137 -12.15 -3.16 4.94
N ASP A 138 -11.65 -4.38 4.71
CA ASP A 138 -12.45 -5.48 4.15
C ASP A 138 -13.65 -5.81 5.06
N ARG A 139 -13.46 -5.86 6.38
CA ARG A 139 -14.57 -6.07 7.34
C ARG A 139 -15.64 -5.00 7.22
N LEU A 140 -15.26 -3.72 7.18
CA LEU A 140 -16.21 -2.62 7.04
C LEU A 140 -16.95 -2.69 5.69
N PHE A 141 -16.23 -3.02 4.61
CA PHE A 141 -16.82 -3.24 3.30
C PHE A 141 -17.87 -4.36 3.31
N PHE A 142 -17.58 -5.51 3.94
CA PHE A 142 -18.55 -6.59 4.07
C PHE A 142 -19.77 -6.20 4.89
N LEU A 143 -19.60 -5.41 5.96
CA LEU A 143 -20.73 -4.92 6.76
C LEU A 143 -21.66 -4.01 5.95
N SER A 144 -21.11 -3.09 5.14
CA SER A 144 -21.94 -2.28 4.23
C SER A 144 -22.65 -3.13 3.18
N ALA A 145 -21.95 -4.11 2.59
CA ALA A 145 -22.52 -4.96 1.54
C ALA A 145 -23.59 -5.94 2.06
N TRP A 146 -23.45 -6.45 3.29
CA TRP A 146 -24.45 -7.32 3.92
C TRP A 146 -25.79 -6.61 4.12
N GLN A 147 -25.76 -5.31 4.41
CA GLN A 147 -26.96 -4.49 4.54
C GLN A 147 -27.67 -4.27 3.20
N ASP A 148 -26.91 -4.17 2.10
CA ASP A 148 -27.47 -4.06 0.74
C ASP A 148 -28.22 -5.31 0.30
N THR A 149 -27.85 -6.50 0.78
CA THR A 149 -28.53 -7.75 0.42
C THR A 149 -29.82 -8.02 1.21
N GLY A 150 -30.20 -7.15 2.15
CA GLY A 150 -31.29 -7.38 3.08
C GLY A 150 -30.92 -8.52 4.03
N GLY A 151 -30.57 -8.19 5.27
CA GLY A 151 -30.33 -9.17 6.34
C GLY A 151 -31.59 -9.93 6.76
N GLU A 152 -32.42 -10.40 5.83
CA GLU A 152 -33.56 -11.26 6.04
C GLU A 152 -33.14 -12.71 5.81
N SER A 153 -32.63 -13.34 6.86
CA SER A 153 -32.76 -14.78 7.08
C SER A 153 -32.45 -15.06 8.56
N GLY A 154 -33.50 -15.08 9.39
CA GLY A 154 -33.48 -15.66 10.74
C GLY A 154 -33.91 -14.72 11.85
#